data_AF-A0A8T4UEI5-F1
#
_entry.id   AF-A0A8T4UEI5-F1
#
_cell.length_a   1.000
_cell.length_b   1.000
_cell.length_c   1.000
_cell.angle_alpha   90.00
_cell.angle_beta   90.00
_cell.angle_gamma   90.00
#
_symmetry.space_group_name_H-M   'P 1'
#
loop_
_entity.id
_entity.type
_entity.pdbx_description
1 polymer ?
#
loop_
_entity_poly.entity_id
_entity_poly.type
_entity_poly.pdbx_seq_one_letter_code
_entity_poly.pdbx_strand_id
1 'polypeptide(L)'
;MISNLFKKAFIVGAFTIFFDFIFHKFLTHPMESLTYFMIKFLLAFFVAIGIYTLNNYRIKKRFIIPISGLIFSTLMSIYYRMWELGEAGVPFGSRAPDIIGISRDNLILFSGTWWFGHAIFFIISILIADKLVNSYGD
;
A
#
# COMPACT_ATOMS: atom_id res chain seq x y z
N MET A 1 -6.83 18.30 16.50
CA MET A 1 -6.78 16.81 16.52
C MET A 1 -7.18 16.19 15.18
N ILE A 2 -8.36 16.52 14.64
CA ILE A 2 -8.84 16.00 13.34
C ILE A 2 -7.93 16.40 12.17
N SER A 3 -7.52 17.68 12.10
CA SER A 3 -6.63 18.18 11.03
C SER A 3 -5.31 17.40 10.91
N ASN A 4 -4.66 17.07 12.04
CA ASN A 4 -3.40 16.31 12.03
C ASN A 4 -3.60 14.86 11.57
N LEU A 5 -4.74 14.26 11.87
CA LEU A 5 -5.08 12.90 11.43
C LEU A 5 -5.24 12.85 9.91
N PHE A 6 -6.01 13.77 9.33
CA PHE A 6 -6.17 13.88 7.87
C PHE A 6 -4.84 14.18 7.18
N LYS A 7 -4.04 15.10 7.72
CA LYS A 7 -2.70 15.42 7.20
C LYS A 7 -1.79 14.19 7.19
N LYS A 8 -1.73 13.43 8.29
CA LYS A 8 -0.94 12.20 8.35
C LYS A 8 -1.41 11.17 7.34
N ALA A 9 -2.72 10.91 7.27
CA ALA A 9 -3.27 9.94 6.32
C ALA A 9 -2.99 10.34 4.86
N PHE A 10 -3.08 11.62 4.55
CA PHE A 10 -2.74 12.15 3.22
C PHE A 10 -1.26 11.90 2.88
N ILE A 11 -0.34 12.21 3.81
CA ILE A 11 1.09 11.94 3.65
C ILE A 11 1.33 10.44 3.43
N VAL A 12 0.67 9.57 4.22
CA VAL A 12 0.79 8.12 4.04
C VAL A 12 0.34 7.70 2.64
N GLY A 13 -0.83 8.16 2.18
CA GLY A 13 -1.32 7.84 0.83
C GLY A 13 -0.36 8.31 -0.26
N ALA A 14 0.15 9.54 -0.16
CA ALA A 14 1.05 10.13 -1.14
C ALA A 14 2.38 9.37 -1.23
N PHE A 15 3.02 9.09 -0.09
CA PHE A 15 4.29 8.35 -0.07
C PHE A 15 4.12 6.88 -0.47
N THR A 16 2.99 6.25 -0.13
CA THR A 16 2.71 4.87 -0.53
C THR A 16 2.69 4.74 -2.05
N ILE A 17 2.03 5.69 -2.73
CA ILE A 17 2.02 5.74 -4.19
C ILE A 17 3.37 6.12 -4.74
N PHE A 18 4.07 7.08 -4.14
CA PHE A 18 5.37 7.50 -4.63
C PHE A 18 6.35 6.32 -4.69
N PHE A 19 6.46 5.54 -3.61
CA PHE A 19 7.33 4.36 -3.59
C PHE A 19 6.88 3.29 -4.60
N ASP A 20 5.58 3.09 -4.71
CA ASP A 20 5.00 2.12 -5.62
C ASP A 20 5.18 2.51 -7.09
N PHE A 21 5.05 3.80 -7.41
CA PHE A 21 5.30 4.34 -8.73
C PHE A 21 6.77 4.18 -9.10
N ILE A 22 7.71 4.43 -8.18
CA ILE A 22 9.13 4.17 -8.39
C ILE A 22 9.36 2.68 -8.65
N PHE A 23 8.80 1.81 -7.82
CA PHE A 23 8.87 0.36 -8.03
C PHE A 23 8.38 -0.02 -9.42
N HIS A 24 7.23 0.49 -9.85
CA HIS A 24 6.68 0.19 -11.16
C HIS A 24 7.51 0.76 -12.32
N LYS A 25 8.01 1.99 -12.17
CA LYS A 25 8.81 2.69 -13.17
C LYS A 25 10.12 1.97 -13.49
N PHE A 26 10.74 1.34 -12.48
CA PHE A 26 12.09 0.79 -12.61
C PHE A 26 12.16 -0.73 -12.57
N LEU A 27 11.21 -1.41 -11.90
CA LEU A 27 11.32 -2.84 -11.59
C LEU A 27 10.18 -3.67 -12.16
N THR A 28 9.20 -3.06 -12.85
CA THR A 28 8.10 -3.82 -13.43
C THR A 28 7.74 -3.42 -14.85
N HIS A 29 7.15 -4.34 -15.60
CA HIS A 29 6.57 -4.04 -16.92
C HIS A 29 5.34 -4.92 -17.21
N PRO A 30 4.25 -4.39 -17.79
CA PRO A 30 4.02 -2.99 -18.15
C PRO A 30 3.81 -2.08 -16.92
N MET A 31 3.88 -0.76 -17.13
CA MET A 31 3.53 0.22 -16.11
C MET A 31 2.04 0.11 -15.74
N GLU A 32 1.72 0.21 -14.46
CA GLU A 32 0.33 0.22 -13.99
C GLU A 32 -0.44 1.48 -14.41
N SER A 33 -1.77 1.37 -14.42
CA SER A 33 -2.66 2.46 -14.85
C SER A 33 -2.84 3.54 -13.78
N LEU A 34 -3.28 4.74 -14.19
CA LEU A 34 -3.61 5.82 -13.26
C LEU A 34 -4.69 5.38 -12.25
N THR A 35 -5.71 4.64 -12.71
CA THR A 35 -6.78 4.11 -11.86
C THR A 35 -6.24 3.23 -10.73
N TYR A 36 -5.24 2.41 -11.03
CA TYR A 36 -4.56 1.57 -10.02
C TYR A 36 -3.92 2.43 -8.93
N PHE A 37 -3.17 3.47 -9.31
CA PHE A 37 -2.57 4.39 -8.34
C PHE A 37 -3.63 5.16 -7.55
N MET A 38 -4.69 5.66 -8.19
CA MET A 38 -5.76 6.39 -7.49
C MET A 38 -6.46 5.52 -6.43
N ILE A 39 -6.78 4.26 -6.75
CA ILE A 39 -7.43 3.36 -5.80
C ILE A 39 -6.47 3.01 -4.66
N LYS A 40 -5.19 2.77 -4.97
CA LYS A 40 -4.15 2.58 -3.96
C LYS A 40 -4.01 3.79 -3.03
N PHE A 41 -4.14 5.02 -3.55
CA PHE A 41 -4.13 6.25 -2.75
C PHE A 41 -5.22 6.18 -1.70
N LEU A 42 -6.45 5.98 -2.17
CA LEU A 42 -7.65 6.01 -1.34
C LEU A 42 -7.59 4.91 -0.30
N LEU A 43 -7.16 3.72 -0.69
CA LEU A 43 -7.02 2.60 0.22
C LEU A 43 -5.98 2.89 1.30
N ALA A 44 -4.77 3.34 0.93
CA ALA A 44 -3.73 3.71 1.89
C ALA A 44 -4.21 4.83 2.82
N PHE A 45 -4.89 5.84 2.27
CA PHE A 45 -5.46 6.94 3.01
C PHE A 45 -6.49 6.45 4.06
N PHE A 46 -7.50 5.66 3.67
CA PHE A 46 -8.53 5.20 4.59
C PHE A 46 -8.01 4.20 5.62
N VAL A 47 -7.09 3.32 5.25
CA VAL A 47 -6.43 2.42 6.21
C VAL A 47 -5.63 3.25 7.23
N ALA A 48 -4.90 4.28 6.79
CA ALA A 48 -4.18 5.19 7.69
C ALA A 48 -5.12 5.96 8.64
N ILE A 49 -6.26 6.45 8.15
CA ILE A 49 -7.30 7.06 9.00
C ILE A 49 -7.75 6.09 10.09
N GLY A 50 -8.04 4.84 9.73
CA GLY A 50 -8.43 3.79 10.68
C GLY A 50 -7.37 3.56 11.75
N ILE A 51 -6.10 3.41 11.36
CA ILE A 51 -4.97 3.23 12.29
C ILE A 51 -4.83 4.41 13.24
N TYR A 52 -4.79 5.64 12.72
CA TYR A 52 -4.57 6.81 13.57
C TYR A 52 -5.76 7.08 14.50
N THR A 53 -6.96 6.68 14.10
CA THR A 53 -8.14 6.70 14.98
C THR A 53 -8.03 5.64 16.08
N LEU A 54 -7.64 4.41 15.73
CA LEU A 54 -7.47 3.30 16.68
C LEU A 54 -6.29 3.50 17.63
N ASN A 55 -5.24 4.20 17.20
CA ASN A 55 -4.07 4.47 18.04
C ASN A 55 -4.39 5.40 19.23
N ASN A 56 -5.52 6.12 19.20
CA ASN A 56 -6.02 6.85 20.37
C ASN A 56 -6.40 5.89 21.53
N TYR A 57 -6.59 4.61 21.26
CA TYR A 57 -6.94 3.57 22.25
C TYR A 57 -5.71 2.88 22.88
N ARG A 58 -4.51 3.48 22.81
CA ARG A 58 -3.27 3.03 23.49
C ARG A 58 -2.76 1.63 23.11
N ILE A 59 -3.12 1.09 21.95
CA ILE A 59 -2.53 -0.15 21.44
C ILE A 59 -1.05 0.11 21.10
N LYS A 60 -0.14 -0.84 21.36
CA LYS A 60 1.30 -0.65 21.11
C LYS A 60 1.58 -0.55 19.60
N LYS A 61 2.08 0.62 19.16
CA LYS A 61 2.45 0.92 17.75
C LYS A 61 3.30 -0.18 17.08
N ARG A 62 4.19 -0.84 17.83
CA ARG A 62 5.07 -1.91 17.33
C ARG A 62 4.33 -3.10 16.70
N PHE A 63 3.08 -3.35 17.09
CA PHE A 63 2.26 -4.42 16.52
C PHE A 63 1.28 -3.90 15.47
N ILE A 64 0.70 -2.72 15.69
CA ILE A 64 -0.30 -2.13 14.78
C ILE A 64 0.32 -1.83 13.41
N ILE A 65 1.52 -1.24 13.38
CA ILE A 65 2.11 -0.79 12.12
C ILE A 65 2.36 -1.99 11.18
N PRO A 66 3.05 -3.07 11.60
CA PRO A 66 3.22 -4.25 10.74
C PRO A 66 1.89 -4.87 10.32
N ILE A 67 0.97 -5.10 11.25
CA ILE A 67 -0.34 -5.72 10.96
C ILE A 67 -1.12 -4.88 9.94
N SER A 68 -1.10 -3.56 10.08
CA SER A 68 -1.80 -2.67 9.17
C SER A 68 -1.20 -2.65 7.76
N GLY A 69 0.12 -2.83 7.62
CA GLY A 69 0.76 -3.06 6.33
C GLY A 69 0.27 -4.33 5.65
N LEU A 70 0.11 -5.42 6.42
CA LEU A 70 -0.46 -6.68 5.90
C LEU A 70 -1.93 -6.53 5.52
N ILE A 71 -2.71 -5.78 6.30
CA ILE A 71 -4.12 -5.48 5.97
C ILE A 71 -4.19 -4.67 4.68
N PHE A 72 -3.42 -3.59 4.57
CA PHE A 72 -3.36 -2.76 3.37
C PHE A 72 -3.00 -3.59 2.13
N SER A 73 -1.94 -4.40 2.22
CA SER A 73 -1.50 -5.21 1.09
C SER A 73 -2.50 -6.29 0.69
N THR A 74 -3.17 -6.89 1.69
CA THR A 74 -4.26 -7.85 1.45
C THR A 74 -5.44 -7.18 0.76
N LEU A 75 -5.86 -5.99 1.21
CA LEU A 75 -6.93 -5.23 0.59
C LEU A 75 -6.58 -4.81 -0.85
N MET A 76 -5.32 -4.42 -1.10
CA MET A 76 -4.83 -4.16 -2.46
C MET A 76 -4.93 -5.41 -3.34
N SER A 77 -4.56 -6.57 -2.81
CA SER A 77 -4.62 -7.84 -3.53
C SER A 77 -6.07 -8.25 -3.84
N ILE A 78 -6.99 -8.03 -2.90
CA ILE A 78 -8.43 -8.23 -3.11
C ILE A 78 -8.94 -7.28 -4.20
N TYR A 79 -8.60 -5.99 -4.13
CA TYR A 79 -8.97 -5.02 -5.17
C TYR A 79 -8.48 -5.48 -6.55
N TYR A 80 -7.20 -5.84 -6.66
CA TYR A 80 -6.62 -6.32 -7.91
C TYR A 80 -7.38 -7.53 -8.45
N ARG A 81 -7.74 -8.45 -7.56
CA ARG A 81 -8.47 -9.66 -7.92
C ARG A 81 -9.92 -9.40 -8.32
N MET A 82 -10.62 -8.54 -7.60
CA MET A 82 -11.99 -8.14 -7.94
C MET A 82 -12.03 -7.44 -9.30
N TRP A 83 -11.00 -6.66 -9.63
CA TRP A 83 -10.88 -6.02 -10.93
C TRP A 83 -10.65 -7.05 -12.05
N GLU A 84 -9.69 -7.97 -11.89
CA GLU A 84 -9.43 -9.04 -12.87
C GLU A 84 -10.68 -9.86 -13.19
N LEU A 85 -11.42 -10.24 -12.15
CA LEU A 85 -12.61 -11.07 -12.26
C LEU A 85 -13.84 -10.30 -12.75
N GLY A 86 -14.01 -9.06 -12.29
CA GLY A 86 -15.23 -8.27 -12.50
C GLY A 86 -15.21 -7.41 -13.75
N GLU A 87 -14.11 -6.71 -14.01
CA GLU A 87 -14.04 -5.73 -15.11
C GLU A 87 -13.37 -6.30 -16.37
N ALA A 88 -12.32 -7.09 -16.20
CA ALA A 88 -11.54 -7.59 -17.33
C ALA A 88 -11.91 -9.00 -17.78
N GLY A 89 -12.56 -9.81 -16.92
CA GLY A 89 -12.90 -11.19 -17.24
C GLY A 89 -11.69 -12.08 -17.54
N VAL A 90 -10.53 -11.76 -16.93
CA VAL A 90 -9.24 -12.37 -17.27
C VAL A 90 -8.78 -13.40 -16.21
N PRO A 91 -7.91 -14.36 -16.59
CA PRO A 91 -7.35 -15.34 -15.66
C PRO A 91 -6.54 -14.70 -14.52
N PHE A 92 -6.33 -15.45 -13.44
CA PHE A 92 -5.54 -15.01 -12.28
C PHE A 92 -4.11 -14.61 -12.65
N GLY A 93 -3.67 -13.43 -12.19
CA GLY A 93 -2.29 -12.96 -12.39
C GLY A 93 -1.97 -12.56 -13.83
N SER A 94 -2.99 -12.49 -14.70
CA SER A 94 -2.84 -12.11 -16.11
C SER A 94 -2.50 -10.64 -16.29
N ARG A 95 -2.92 -9.78 -15.34
CA ARG A 95 -2.60 -8.35 -15.38
C ARG A 95 -1.33 -8.00 -14.61
N ALA A 96 -1.02 -8.72 -13.54
CA ALA A 96 0.12 -8.40 -12.68
C ALA A 96 1.37 -8.17 -13.56
N PRO A 97 2.06 -7.04 -13.45
CA PRO A 97 3.20 -6.77 -14.30
C PRO A 97 4.34 -7.70 -13.91
N ASP A 98 5.21 -8.01 -14.87
CA ASP A 98 6.43 -8.76 -14.61
C ASP A 98 7.29 -7.97 -13.63
N ILE A 99 7.92 -8.67 -12.69
CA ILE A 99 8.94 -8.08 -11.81
C ILE A 99 10.29 -8.52 -12.35
N ILE A 100 11.17 -7.56 -12.63
CA ILE A 100 12.50 -7.86 -13.16
C ILE A 100 13.25 -8.80 -12.20
N GLY A 101 13.70 -9.94 -12.71
CA GLY A 101 14.44 -10.94 -11.94
C GLY A 101 13.58 -11.94 -11.15
N ILE A 102 12.25 -11.89 -11.26
CA ILE A 102 11.34 -12.87 -10.62
C ILE A 102 10.45 -13.50 -11.68
N SER A 103 10.63 -14.80 -11.93
CA SER A 103 9.75 -15.55 -12.85
C SER A 103 8.33 -15.67 -12.27
N ARG A 104 7.32 -15.49 -13.12
CA ARG A 104 5.91 -15.73 -12.79
C ARG A 104 5.60 -17.21 -12.51
N ASP A 105 6.43 -18.13 -12.99
CA ASP A 105 6.22 -19.57 -12.79
C ASP A 105 6.34 -19.95 -11.32
N ASN A 106 7.12 -19.19 -10.55
CA ASN A 106 7.16 -19.30 -9.10
C ASN A 106 6.12 -18.35 -8.48
N LEU A 107 4.84 -18.73 -8.57
CA LEU A 107 3.71 -17.93 -8.09
C LEU A 107 3.83 -17.54 -6.62
N ILE A 108 4.39 -18.40 -5.77
CA ILE A 108 4.57 -18.12 -4.34
C ILE A 108 5.57 -16.99 -4.15
N LEU A 109 6.73 -17.06 -4.82
CA LEU A 109 7.74 -16.02 -4.73
C LEU A 109 7.23 -14.71 -5.33
N PHE A 110 6.62 -14.76 -6.52
CA PHE A 110 6.07 -13.59 -7.18
C PHE A 110 5.00 -12.89 -6.32
N SER A 111 3.98 -13.64 -5.87
CA SER A 111 2.88 -13.11 -5.06
C SER A 111 3.37 -12.65 -3.69
N GLY A 112 4.30 -13.40 -3.09
CA GLY A 112 4.93 -13.04 -1.83
C GLY A 112 5.68 -11.72 -1.94
N THR A 113 6.61 -11.59 -2.89
CA THR A 113 7.38 -10.35 -3.08
C THR A 113 6.48 -9.16 -3.39
N TRP A 114 5.46 -9.35 -4.22
CA TRP A 114 4.48 -8.32 -4.53
C TRP A 114 3.71 -7.86 -3.27
N TRP A 115 3.16 -8.82 -2.53
CA TRP A 115 2.39 -8.55 -1.31
C TRP A 115 3.27 -7.91 -0.21
N PHE A 116 4.47 -8.44 0.02
CA PHE A 116 5.39 -7.86 1.01
C PHE A 116 5.90 -6.48 0.58
N GLY A 117 6.18 -6.27 -0.71
CA GLY A 117 6.61 -4.97 -1.24
C GLY A 117 5.58 -3.88 -0.93
N HIS A 118 4.32 -4.10 -1.26
CA HIS A 118 3.26 -3.14 -0.95
C HIS A 118 3.07 -2.90 0.55
N ALA A 119 3.17 -3.95 1.37
CA ALA A 119 3.11 -3.81 2.83
C ALA A 119 4.25 -2.92 3.35
N ILE A 120 5.47 -3.11 2.84
CA ILE A 120 6.65 -2.32 3.19
C ILE A 120 6.49 -0.86 2.76
N PHE A 121 6.04 -0.59 1.53
CA PHE A 121 5.81 0.78 1.05
C PHE A 121 4.84 1.55 1.96
N PHE A 122 3.75 0.89 2.36
CA PHE A 122 2.78 1.47 3.29
C PHE A 122 3.37 1.72 4.68
N ILE A 123 4.10 0.73 5.24
CA ILE A 123 4.74 0.85 6.56
C ILE A 123 5.75 2.00 6.59
N ILE A 124 6.64 2.09 5.59
CA ILE A 124 7.60 3.19 5.48
C ILE A 124 6.89 4.53 5.41
N SER A 125 5.77 4.61 4.68
CA SER A 125 4.98 5.83 4.57
C SER A 125 4.34 6.26 5.89
N ILE A 126 3.90 5.31 6.74
CA ILE A 126 3.46 5.60 8.11
C ILE A 126 4.61 6.19 8.93
N LEU A 127 5.79 5.56 8.88
CA LEU A 127 6.96 6.01 9.65
C LEU A 127 7.39 7.43 9.22
N ILE A 128 7.36 7.72 7.93
CA ILE A 128 7.63 9.05 7.38
C ILE A 128 6.58 10.05 7.87
N ALA A 129 5.28 9.72 7.78
CA ALA A 129 4.21 10.62 8.22
C ALA A 129 4.28 10.93 9.72
N ASP A 130 4.58 9.92 10.55
CA ASP A 130 4.77 10.11 11.99
C ASP A 130 5.99 10.99 12.27
N LYS A 131 7.11 10.79 11.55
CA LYS A 131 8.30 11.63 11.70
C LYS A 131 8.03 13.07 11.26
N LEU A 132 7.33 13.29 10.14
CA LEU A 132 7.10 14.62 9.55
C LEU A 132 6.04 15.45 10.28
N VAL A 133 5.08 14.82 10.96
CA VAL A 133 3.99 15.57 11.61
C VAL A 133 4.19 15.69 13.11
N ASN A 134 4.80 14.71 13.78
CA ASN A 134 5.08 14.81 15.22
C ASN A 134 6.29 15.72 15.51
N SER A 135 7.23 15.88 14.58
CA SER A 135 8.38 16.79 14.74
C SER A 135 8.04 18.29 14.75
N TYR A 136 6.80 18.66 14.41
CA TYR A 136 6.33 20.05 14.43
C TYR A 136 5.35 20.34 15.59
N GLY A 137 5.21 19.41 16.54
CA GLY A 137 4.20 19.48 17.59
C GLY A 137 4.71 19.27 19.02
N ASP A 138 6.02 19.15 19.21
CA ASP A 138 6.69 19.11 20.52
C ASP A 138 7.59 20.35 20.69
#